data_AF-A0A4Q9QUM9-F1
#
_entry.id   AF-A0A4Q9QUM9-F1
#
_cell.length_a   1.000
_cell.length_b   1.000
_cell.length_c   1.000
_cell.angle_alpha   90.00
_cell.angle_beta   90.00
_cell.angle_gamma   90.00
#
_symmetry.space_group_name_H-M   'P 1'
#
loop_
_entity.id
_entity.type
_entity.pdbx_description
1 polymer ?
#
loop_
_entity_poly.entity_id
_entity_poly.type
_entity_poly.pdbx_seq_one_letter_code
_entity_poly.pdbx_strand_id
1 'polypeptide(L)' 'MFYSELSVEERATIQIGHAQGFSLRRIACLINRSPSTISRELRRNRDACGGYSARVAQQQMQAR' A
#
# COMPACT_ATOMS: atom_id res chain seq x y z
N MET A 1 1.77 19.50 -4.65
CA MET A 1 1.08 18.19 -4.60
C MET A 1 1.42 17.55 -3.27
N PHE A 2 0.52 17.63 -2.30
CA PHE A 2 0.77 17.15 -0.94
C PHE A 2 0.85 15.62 -0.94
N TYR A 3 2.04 15.08 -0.75
CA TYR A 3 2.22 13.66 -0.44
C TYR A 3 1.71 13.45 0.97
N SER A 4 0.43 13.06 1.09
CA SER A 4 -0.06 12.48 2.34
C SER A 4 0.43 11.05 2.41
N GLU A 5 1.13 10.73 3.49
CA GLU A 5 1.50 9.36 3.79
C GLU A 5 0.24 8.51 3.95
N LEU A 6 0.34 7.24 3.55
CA LEU A 6 -0.74 6.29 3.73
C LEU A 6 -0.86 5.95 5.22
N SER A 7 -2.06 6.08 5.77
CA SER A 7 -2.35 5.67 7.13
C SER A 7 -2.21 4.16 7.30
N VAL A 8 -2.10 3.71 8.55
CA VAL A 8 -2.01 2.29 8.90
C VAL A 8 -3.22 1.52 8.35
N GLU A 9 -4.42 2.10 8.42
CA GLU A 9 -5.66 1.50 7.91
C GLU A 9 -5.64 1.37 6.39
N GLU A 10 -5.12 2.38 5.69
CA GLU A 10 -4.99 2.35 4.23
C GLU A 10 -4.00 1.27 3.80
N ARG A 11 -2.87 1.16 4.51
CA ARG A 11 -1.85 0.13 4.29
C ARG A 11 -2.41 -1.27 4.55
N ALA A 12 -3.20 -1.45 5.61
CA ALA A 12 -3.88 -2.72 5.91
C ALA A 12 -4.88 -3.09 4.81
N THR A 13 -5.65 -2.12 4.31
CA THR A 13 -6.59 -2.33 3.21
C THR A 13 -5.89 -2.74 1.91
N ILE A 14 -4.72 -2.15 1.63
CA ILE A 14 -3.87 -2.56 0.50
C ILE A 14 -3.40 -4.01 0.67
N GLN A 15 -2.95 -4.39 1.86
CA GLN A 15 -2.49 -5.76 2.13
C GLN A 15 -3.61 -6.77 1.95
N ILE A 16 -4.78 -6.52 2.56
CA ILE A 16 -5.94 -7.42 2.47
C ILE A 16 -6.41 -7.52 1.01
N GLY A 17 -6.58 -6.38 0.32
CA GLY A 17 -7.01 -6.37 -1.07
C GLY A 17 -6.03 -7.07 -2.01
N HIS A 18 -4.72 -6.88 -1.80
CA HIS A 18 -3.69 -7.57 -2.57
C HIS A 18 -3.70 -9.08 -2.32
N ALA A 19 -3.85 -9.51 -1.06
CA ALA A 19 -3.98 -10.93 -0.70
C ALA A 19 -5.25 -11.58 -1.29
N GLN A 20 -6.33 -10.81 -1.43
CA GLN A 20 -7.57 -11.24 -2.07
C GLN A 20 -7.50 -11.23 -3.62
N GLY A 21 -6.39 -10.78 -4.21
CA GLY A 21 -6.22 -10.69 -5.67
C GLY A 21 -6.98 -9.53 -6.32
N PHE A 22 -7.35 -8.49 -5.55
CA PHE A 22 -7.99 -7.30 -6.11
C PHE A 22 -7.01 -6.48 -6.96
N SER A 23 -7.54 -5.87 -8.02
CA SER A 23 -6.77 -4.94 -8.84
C SER A 23 -6.42 -3.67 -8.05
N LEU A 24 -5.29 -3.05 -8.37
CA LEU A 24 -4.85 -1.80 -7.73
C LEU A 24 -5.91 -0.71 -7.81
N ARG A 25 -6.66 -0.64 -8.92
CA ARG A 25 -7.77 0.30 -9.10
C ARG A 25 -8.88 0.08 -8.08
N ARG A 26 -9.26 -1.18 -7.85
CA ARG A 26 -10.32 -1.52 -6.88
C ARG A 26 -9.90 -1.14 -5.46
N ILE A 27 -8.65 -1.45 -5.08
CA ILE A 27 -8.10 -1.07 -3.79
C ILE A 27 -8.06 0.47 -3.65
N ALA A 28 -7.65 1.18 -4.70
CA ALA A 28 -7.61 2.65 -4.70
C ALA A 28 -8.99 3.28 -4.47
N CYS A 29 -10.03 2.71 -5.09
CA CYS A 29 -11.41 3.13 -4.85
C CYS A 29 -11.84 2.91 -3.39
N LEU A 30 -11.44 1.79 -2.76
CA LEU A 30 -11.81 1.48 -1.37
C LEU A 30 -11.26 2.49 -0.36
N ILE A 31 -10.03 2.98 -0.56
CA ILE A 31 -9.38 3.95 0.33
C ILE A 31 -9.45 5.39 -0.20
N ASN A 32 -10.19 5.61 -1.29
CA ASN A 32 -10.32 6.91 -1.97
C ASN A 32 -8.96 7.56 -2.32
N ARG A 33 -8.02 6.75 -2.83
CA ARG A 33 -6.69 7.19 -3.26
C ARG A 33 -6.47 6.95 -4.74
N SER A 34 -5.46 7.61 -5.28
CA SER A 34 -5.03 7.33 -6.66
C SER A 34 -4.40 5.93 -6.75
N PRO A 35 -4.65 5.15 -7.81
CA PRO A 35 -3.96 3.88 -8.04
C PRO A 35 -2.43 4.04 -8.10
N SER A 36 -1.96 5.24 -8.48
CA SER A 36 -0.55 5.59 -8.52
C SER A 36 0.09 5.67 -7.12
N THR A 37 -0.69 5.99 -6.09
CA THR A 37 -0.25 6.01 -4.68
C THR A 37 0.03 4.59 -4.22
N ILE A 38 -0.90 3.67 -4.47
CA ILE A 38 -0.75 2.24 -4.14
C ILE A 38 0.39 1.62 -4.94
N SER A 39 0.50 1.90 -6.23
CA SER A 39 1.60 1.40 -7.06
C SER A 39 2.96 1.83 -6.52
N ARG A 40 3.10 3.11 -6.13
CA ARG A 40 4.34 3.61 -5.49
C ARG A 40 4.61 2.94 -4.15
N GLU A 41 3.58 2.73 -3.35
CA GLU A 41 3.66 2.05 -2.06
C GLU A 41 4.15 0.61 -2.22
N LEU A 42 3.47 -0.18 -3.06
CA LEU A 42 3.86 -1.56 -3.38
C LEU A 42 5.28 -1.62 -3.95
N ARG A 43 5.66 -0.70 -4.86
CA ARG A 43 7.01 -0.70 -5.43
C ARG A 43 8.10 -0.43 -4.39
N ARG A 44 7.81 0.38 -3.37
CA ARG A 44 8.76 0.69 -2.29
C ARG A 44 8.85 -0.45 -1.27
N ASN A 45 7.73 -1.10 -0.97
CA ASN A 45 7.60 -2.11 0.10
C ASN A 45 7.30 -3.52 -0.43
N ARG A 46 7.75 -3.81 -1.65
CA ARG A 46 7.63 -5.14 -2.25
C ARG A 46 8.71 -6.04 -1.67
N ASP A 47 8.31 -7.19 -1.17
CA ASP A 47 9.23 -8.24 -0.76
C ASP A 47 9.85 -8.94 -1.98
N ALA A 48 10.99 -9.61 -1.79
CA ALA A 48 11.67 -10.38 -2.83
C ALA A 48 10.76 -11.43 -3.49
N CYS A 49 9.79 -11.97 -2.74
CA CYS A 49 8.79 -12.92 -3.24
C CYS A 49 7.57 -12.28 -3.91
N GLY A 50 7.53 -10.95 -4.07
CA GLY A 50 6.38 -10.24 -4.64
C GLY A 50 5.21 -10.01 -3.68
N GLY A 51 5.38 -10.35 -2.41
CA GLY A 51 4.42 -10.04 -1.34
C GLY A 51 4.44 -8.56 -0.94
N TYR A 52 3.39 -8.14 -0.25
CA TYR A 52 3.32 -6.84 0.41
C TYR A 52 2.83 -7.02 1.84
N SER A 53 3.57 -6.42 2.78
CA SER A 53 3.26 -6.43 4.21
C SER A 53 3.11 -4.99 4.72
N ALA A 54 1.91 -4.64 5.16
CA ALA A 54 1.61 -3.32 5.73
C ALA A 54 2.47 -3.01 6.95
N ARG A 55 2.80 -4.04 7.75
CA ARG A 55 3.65 -3.90 8.93
C ARG A 55 5.08 -3.52 8.55
N VAL A 56 5.67 -4.20 7.57
CA VAL A 56 7.02 -3.89 7.07
C VAL A 56 7.02 -2.48 6.48
N ALA A 57 5.98 -2.15 5.72
CA ALA A 57 5.86 -0.86 5.09
C ALA A 57 5.74 0.30 6.11
N GLN A 58 5.04 0.08 7.22
CA GLN A 58 4.97 1.02 8.33
C GLN A 58 6.33 1.17 9.04
N GLN A 59 7.03 0.06 9.29
CA GLN A 59 8.35 0.07 9.92
C GLN A 59 9.39 0.80 9.07
N GLN A 60 9.38 0.61 7.74
CA GLN A 60 10.28 1.34 6.83
C GLN A 60 10.00 2.85 6.82
N MET A 61 8.75 3.25 7.01
CA MET A 61 8.38 4.66 7.11
C MET A 61 8.84 5.28 8.43
N GLN A 62 8.73 4.54 9.55
CA GLN A 62 9.20 4.98 10.87
C GLN A 62 10.72 4.99 11.01
N ALA A 63 11.42 4.15 10.24
CA ALA A 63 12.88 4.10 10.22
C ALA A 63 13.52 5.16 9.30
N ARG A 64 12.71 5.99 8.64
CA ARG A 64 13.15 7.09 7.77
C ARG A 64 13.13 8.42 8.51
#